data_AF-A0A133N7Q9-F1
#
_entry.id   AF-A0A133N7Q9-F1
#
_cell.length_a   1.000
_cell.length_b   1.000
_cell.length_c   1.000
_cell.angle_alpha   90.00
_cell.angle_beta   90.00
_cell.angle_gamma   90.00
#
_symmetry.space_group_name_H-M   'P 1'
#
loop_
_entity.id
_entity.type
_entity.pdbx_description
1 polymer ?
#
loop_
_entity_poly.entity_id
_entity_poly.type
_entity_poly.pdbx_seq_one_letter_code
_entity_poly.pdbx_strand_id
1 'polypeptide(L)'
;MEVNSIRKTLKKALPPTILSMVLLVVNLKFFGLSNIIIATYMTLTFIRMRTYLIIENNIFKPLFIQLAIGVLASVASMGGLLEVLINFFGIIILVYLLTDEYNPDSYFPYLMAFVLLQMFPVKFDQISNRLLGIFVS
;
A
#
# COMPACT_ATOMS: atom_id res chain seq x y z
N MET A 1 14.26 -7.09 28.86
CA MET A 1 13.10 -6.32 28.34
C MET A 1 12.02 -6.35 29.40
N GLU A 2 11.69 -5.23 30.04
CA GLU A 2 10.74 -5.20 31.17
C GLU A 2 9.32 -5.58 30.72
N VAL A 3 8.60 -6.38 31.50
CA VAL A 3 7.21 -6.84 31.23
C VAL A 3 6.25 -5.67 30.93
N ASN A 4 6.47 -4.52 31.59
CA ASN A 4 5.69 -3.30 31.36
C ASN A 4 5.92 -2.69 29.95
N SER A 5 7.13 -2.81 29.40
CA SER A 5 7.42 -2.36 28.04
C SER A 5 6.71 -3.24 27.00
N ILE A 6 6.67 -4.56 27.22
CA ILE A 6 6.00 -5.52 26.34
C ILE A 6 4.50 -5.23 26.28
N ARG A 7 3.85 -5.04 27.43
CA ARG A 7 2.42 -4.71 27.50
C ARG A 7 2.08 -3.40 26.78
N LYS A 8 2.94 -2.39 26.88
CA LYS A 8 2.76 -1.10 26.19
C LYS A 8 2.88 -1.24 24.68
N THR A 9 3.87 -1.99 24.20
CA THR A 9 4.07 -2.26 22.76
C THR A 9 2.90 -3.04 22.18
N LEU A 10 2.44 -4.09 22.87
CA LEU A 10 1.27 -4.87 22.45
C LEU A 10 0.01 -4.02 22.31
N LYS A 11 -0.27 -3.16 23.30
CA LYS A 11 -1.44 -2.25 23.25
C LYS A 11 -1.39 -1.30 22.05
N LYS A 12 -0.20 -0.88 21.61
CA LYS A 12 -0.04 -0.02 20.42
C LYS A 12 -0.18 -0.80 19.10
N ALA A 13 0.30 -2.05 19.07
CA ALA A 13 0.26 -2.90 17.89
C ALA A 13 -1.12 -3.53 17.65
N LEU A 14 -1.93 -3.74 18.69
CA LEU A 14 -3.21 -4.46 18.58
C LEU A 14 -4.19 -3.83 17.56
N PRO A 15 -4.48 -2.51 17.63
CA PRO A 15 -5.46 -1.91 16.73
C PRO A 15 -5.12 -2.05 15.23
N PRO A 16 -3.90 -1.69 14.77
CA PRO A 16 -3.57 -1.88 13.36
C PRO A 16 -3.53 -3.36 12.95
N THR A 17 -3.09 -4.27 13.82
CA THR A 17 -3.12 -5.72 13.50
C THR A 17 -4.54 -6.22 13.30
N ILE A 18 -5.49 -5.81 14.15
CA ILE A 18 -6.90 -6.18 14.00
C ILE A 18 -7.44 -5.62 12.68
N LEU A 19 -7.17 -4.34 12.38
CA LEU A 19 -7.58 -3.72 11.13
C LEU A 19 -7.02 -4.48 9.92
N SER A 20 -5.72 -4.79 9.93
CA SER A 20 -5.08 -5.57 8.87
C SER A 20 -5.74 -6.93 8.67
N MET A 21 -6.13 -7.61 9.76
CA MET A 21 -6.80 -8.92 9.65
C MET A 21 -8.22 -8.82 9.10
N VAL A 22 -8.98 -7.80 9.50
CA VAL A 22 -10.30 -7.55 8.92
C VAL A 22 -10.18 -7.27 7.43
N LEU A 23 -9.27 -6.38 7.02
CA LEU A 23 -9.02 -6.07 5.62
C LEU A 23 -8.53 -7.29 4.83
N LEU A 24 -7.73 -8.17 5.45
CA LEU A 24 -7.24 -9.39 4.82
C LEU A 24 -8.40 -10.34 4.50
N VAL A 25 -9.32 -10.55 5.44
CA VAL A 25 -10.52 -11.38 5.24
C VAL A 25 -11.44 -10.77 4.18
N VAL A 26 -11.64 -9.45 4.21
CA VAL A 26 -12.42 -8.72 3.19
C VAL A 26 -11.80 -8.92 1.81
N ASN A 27 -10.50 -8.67 1.66
CA ASN A 27 -9.82 -8.80 0.38
C ASN A 27 -9.80 -10.23 -0.13
N LEU A 28 -9.56 -11.21 0.74
CA LEU A 28 -9.60 -12.62 0.37
C LEU A 28 -11.01 -13.04 -0.12
N LYS A 29 -12.07 -12.61 0.57
CA LYS A 29 -13.45 -13.02 0.27
C LYS A 29 -14.01 -12.38 -0.99
N PHE A 30 -13.73 -11.09 -1.22
CA PHE A 30 -14.35 -10.32 -2.30
C PHE A 30 -13.43 -10.15 -3.52
N PHE A 31 -12.10 -10.09 -3.32
CA PHE A 31 -11.14 -9.76 -4.36
C PHE A 31 -10.13 -10.88 -4.65
N GLY A 32 -10.14 -11.96 -3.86
CA GLY A 32 -9.34 -13.18 -4.08
C GLY A 32 -7.89 -13.10 -3.58
N LEU A 33 -7.18 -14.22 -3.70
CA LEU A 33 -5.82 -14.40 -3.16
C LEU A 33 -4.82 -13.38 -3.74
N SER A 34 -4.92 -13.05 -5.03
CA SER A 34 -4.01 -12.09 -5.67
C SER A 34 -4.10 -10.68 -5.07
N ASN A 35 -5.17 -10.36 -4.32
CA ASN A 35 -5.38 -9.05 -3.72
C ASN A 35 -5.23 -9.07 -2.18
N ILE A 36 -4.84 -10.21 -1.60
CA ILE A 36 -4.70 -10.35 -0.15
C ILE A 36 -3.64 -9.41 0.44
N ILE A 37 -2.59 -9.10 -0.33
CA ILE A 37 -1.48 -8.26 0.11
C ILE A 37 -1.89 -6.79 0.32
N ILE A 38 -3.02 -6.36 -0.27
CA ILE A 38 -3.57 -5.01 -0.13
C ILE A 38 -3.79 -4.67 1.33
N ALA A 39 -4.36 -5.60 2.09
CA ALA A 39 -4.62 -5.42 3.51
C ALA A 39 -3.37 -5.02 4.31
N THR A 40 -2.24 -5.69 4.03
CA THR A 40 -0.99 -5.46 4.73
C THR A 40 -0.41 -4.09 4.42
N TYR A 41 -0.24 -3.75 3.13
CA TYR A 41 0.43 -2.50 2.79
C TYR A 41 -0.47 -1.27 3.03
N MET A 42 -1.79 -1.38 2.87
CA MET A 42 -2.72 -0.29 3.17
C MET A 42 -2.73 0.02 4.66
N THR A 43 -2.74 -1.00 5.51
CA THR A 43 -2.62 -0.80 6.97
C THR A 43 -1.30 -0.13 7.33
N LEU A 44 -0.18 -0.59 6.77
CA LEU A 44 1.13 0.03 7.01
C LEU A 44 1.19 1.48 6.51
N THR A 45 0.59 1.76 5.35
CA THR A 45 0.46 3.11 4.81
C THR A 45 -0.32 4.00 5.76
N PHE A 46 -1.48 3.52 6.25
CA PHE A 46 -2.26 4.25 7.23
C PHE A 46 -1.48 4.54 8.51
N ILE A 47 -0.77 3.55 9.08
CA ILE A 47 0.04 3.75 10.29
C ILE A 47 1.09 4.84 10.08
N ARG A 48 1.77 4.87 8.93
CA ARG A 48 2.81 5.87 8.64
C ARG A 48 2.23 7.24 8.29
N MET A 49 1.14 7.28 7.54
CA MET A 49 0.58 8.52 6.99
C MET A 49 -0.52 9.14 7.85
N ARG A 50 -1.02 8.47 8.90
CA ARG A 50 -2.16 8.95 9.70
C ARG A 50 -1.99 10.38 10.24
N THR A 51 -0.78 10.76 10.64
CA THR A 51 -0.52 12.12 11.15
C THR A 51 -0.65 13.14 10.04
N TYR A 52 -0.07 12.83 8.86
CA TYR A 52 -0.17 13.66 7.67
C TYR A 52 -1.62 13.78 7.18
N LEU A 53 -2.37 12.68 7.16
CA LEU A 53 -3.80 12.67 6.81
C LEU A 53 -4.65 13.58 7.70
N ILE A 54 -4.35 13.61 9.00
CA ILE A 54 -5.05 14.47 9.96
C ILE A 54 -4.69 15.94 9.73
N ILE A 55 -3.44 16.25 9.38
CA ILE A 55 -2.96 17.62 9.14
C ILE A 55 -3.47 18.17 7.81
N GLU A 56 -3.32 17.42 6.70
CA GLU A 56 -3.75 17.87 5.36
C GLU A 56 -5.28 17.77 5.21
N ASN A 57 -5.95 16.98 6.06
CA ASN A 57 -7.40 16.73 6.03
C ASN A 57 -7.90 16.26 4.64
N ASN A 58 -7.04 15.56 3.89
CA ASN A 58 -7.34 15.09 2.54
C ASN A 58 -6.95 13.62 2.38
N ILE A 59 -7.96 12.74 2.42
CA ILE A 59 -7.77 11.29 2.24
C ILE A 59 -7.76 10.88 0.76
N PHE A 60 -8.27 11.73 -0.13
CA PHE A 60 -8.44 11.40 -1.55
C PHE A 60 -7.12 11.42 -2.32
N LYS A 61 -6.22 12.35 -2.00
CA LYS A 61 -4.88 12.44 -2.60
C LYS A 61 -4.06 11.15 -2.42
N PRO A 62 -3.84 10.65 -1.18
CA PRO A 62 -3.12 9.40 -0.97
C PRO A 62 -3.84 8.19 -1.57
N LEU A 63 -5.17 8.16 -1.53
CA LEU A 63 -5.95 7.10 -2.18
C LEU A 63 -5.73 7.08 -3.70
N PHE A 64 -5.76 8.23 -4.37
CA PHE A 64 -5.53 8.32 -5.81
C PHE A 64 -4.12 7.86 -6.20
N ILE A 65 -3.12 8.22 -5.39
CA ILE A 65 -1.75 7.73 -5.58
C ILE A 65 -1.70 6.21 -5.46
N GLN A 66 -2.37 5.62 -4.46
CA GLN A 66 -2.43 4.16 -4.29
C GLN A 66 -3.14 3.46 -5.46
N LEU A 67 -4.21 4.06 -6.01
CA LEU A 67 -4.89 3.53 -7.19
C LEU A 67 -3.98 3.59 -8.44
N ALA A 68 -3.26 4.70 -8.63
CA ALA A 68 -2.29 4.83 -9.72
C ALA A 68 -1.16 3.79 -9.61
N ILE A 69 -0.63 3.58 -8.40
CA ILE A 69 0.34 2.52 -8.11
C ILE A 69 -0.27 1.14 -8.40
N GLY A 70 -1.53 0.93 -8.04
CA GLY A 70 -2.28 -0.29 -8.36
C GLY A 70 -2.27 -0.63 -9.86
N VAL A 71 -2.49 0.37 -10.72
CA VAL A 71 -2.40 0.20 -12.17
C VAL A 71 -0.97 -0.10 -12.61
N LEU A 72 -0.01 0.76 -12.22
CA LEU A 72 1.38 0.65 -12.65
C LEU A 72 2.01 -0.68 -12.23
N ALA A 73 1.82 -1.09 -10.98
CA ALA A 73 2.31 -2.36 -10.47
C ALA A 73 1.66 -3.55 -11.18
N SER A 74 0.36 -3.48 -11.49
CA SER A 74 -0.32 -4.55 -12.22
C SER A 74 0.23 -4.70 -13.64
N VAL A 75 0.42 -3.60 -14.37
CA VAL A 75 1.00 -3.62 -15.72
C VAL A 75 2.45 -4.10 -15.68
N ALA A 76 3.26 -3.61 -14.74
CA ALA A 76 4.65 -4.05 -14.58
C ALA A 76 4.74 -5.55 -14.27
N SER A 77 3.83 -6.09 -13.46
CA SER A 77 3.81 -7.51 -13.10
C SER A 77 3.51 -8.48 -14.25
N MET A 78 3.05 -7.99 -15.40
CA MET A 78 2.80 -8.81 -16.59
C MET A 78 4.08 -9.15 -17.36
N GLY A 79 5.20 -8.49 -17.03
CA GLY A 79 6.50 -8.77 -17.59
C GLY A 79 6.83 -8.05 -18.91
N GLY A 80 7.99 -8.40 -19.47
CA GLY A 80 8.46 -7.88 -20.75
C GLY A 80 9.10 -6.49 -20.64
N LEU A 81 9.15 -5.76 -21.77
CA LEU A 81 9.82 -4.45 -21.81
C LEU A 81 9.16 -3.41 -20.88
N LEU A 82 7.84 -3.50 -20.71
CA LEU A 82 7.08 -2.58 -19.84
C LEU A 82 7.48 -2.74 -18.36
N GLU A 83 7.79 -3.95 -17.90
CA GLU A 83 8.28 -4.19 -16.53
C GLU A 83 9.53 -3.37 -16.24
N VAL A 84 10.52 -3.43 -17.14
CA VAL A 84 11.80 -2.74 -16.98
C VAL A 84 11.60 -1.22 -16.98
N LEU A 85 10.82 -0.71 -17.94
CA LEU A 85 10.55 0.73 -18.05
C LEU A 85 9.76 1.25 -16.85
N ILE A 86 8.69 0.56 -16.45
CA ILE A 86 7.84 0.98 -15.34
C ILE A 86 8.61 0.89 -14.02
N ASN A 87 9.44 -0.13 -13.79
CA ASN A 87 10.25 -0.19 -12.57
C ASN A 87 11.33 0.90 -12.56
N PHE A 88 12.04 1.13 -13.67
CA PHE A 88 13.07 2.16 -13.74
C PHE A 88 12.49 3.56 -13.50
N PHE A 89 11.48 3.96 -14.27
CA PHE A 89 10.88 5.29 -14.12
C PHE A 89 9.98 5.39 -12.89
N GLY A 90 9.24 4.35 -12.55
CA GLY A 90 8.29 4.35 -11.44
C GLY A 90 8.98 4.59 -10.10
N ILE A 91 10.13 3.95 -9.85
CA ILE A 91 10.90 4.19 -8.61
C ILE A 91 11.38 5.65 -8.55
N ILE A 92 11.96 6.17 -9.64
CA ILE A 92 12.45 7.55 -9.71
C ILE A 92 11.31 8.54 -9.47
N ILE A 93 10.18 8.35 -10.14
CA ILE A 93 9.00 9.23 -10.05
C ILE A 93 8.42 9.20 -8.64
N LEU A 94 8.25 8.00 -8.05
CA LEU A 94 7.71 7.87 -6.70
C LEU A 94 8.59 8.55 -5.66
N VAL A 95 9.92 8.37 -5.75
CA VAL A 95 10.85 9.05 -4.83
C VAL A 95 10.82 10.56 -5.07
N TYR A 96 10.98 11.01 -6.32
CA TYR A 96 11.04 12.44 -6.64
C TYR A 96 9.77 13.22 -6.26
N LEU A 97 8.59 12.65 -6.53
CA LEU A 97 7.31 13.35 -6.29
C LEU A 97 6.82 13.25 -4.85
N LEU A 98 7.19 12.18 -4.13
CA LEU A 98 6.62 11.88 -2.82
C LEU A 98 7.61 12.10 -1.67
N THR A 99 8.89 12.37 -1.95
CA THR A 99 9.82 12.87 -0.94
C THR A 99 9.47 14.32 -0.61
N ASP A 100 9.19 14.57 0.67
CA ASP A 100 8.92 15.89 1.22
C ASP A 100 10.12 16.34 2.07
N GLU A 101 10.49 17.62 2.02
CA GLU A 101 11.62 18.17 2.80
C GLU A 101 11.45 17.98 4.31
N TYR A 102 10.21 18.00 4.80
CA TYR A 102 9.87 17.81 6.21
C TYR A 102 9.62 16.33 6.58
N ASN A 103 9.35 15.47 5.59
CA ASN A 103 9.18 14.03 5.78
C ASN A 103 9.86 13.26 4.64
N PRO A 104 11.19 13.07 4.67
CA PRO A 104 11.91 12.46 3.56
C PRO A 104 11.48 11.01 3.27
N ASP A 105 10.90 10.31 4.25
CA ASP A 105 10.47 8.91 4.16
C ASP A 105 9.01 8.72 3.72
N SER A 106 8.28 9.79 3.35
CA SER A 106 6.87 9.70 2.93
C SER A 106 6.65 8.89 1.65
N TYR A 107 7.66 8.73 0.80
CA TYR A 107 7.58 7.87 -0.39
C TYR A 107 7.56 6.37 -0.04
N PHE A 108 8.07 5.98 1.14
CA PHE A 108 8.32 4.57 1.47
C PHE A 108 7.06 3.68 1.45
N PRO A 109 5.90 4.09 2.03
CA PRO A 109 4.68 3.30 1.94
C PRO A 109 4.21 3.05 0.50
N TYR A 110 4.38 4.05 -0.37
CA TYR A 110 3.99 3.98 -1.77
C TYR A 110 4.93 3.09 -2.59
N LEU A 111 6.24 3.22 -2.36
CA LEU A 111 7.23 2.34 -2.98
C LEU A 111 7.02 0.88 -2.54
N MET A 112 6.70 0.67 -1.27
CA MET A 112 6.36 -0.65 -0.75
C MET A 112 5.10 -1.21 -1.41
N ALA A 113 4.04 -0.40 -1.58
CA ALA A 113 2.84 -0.81 -2.31
C ALA A 113 3.18 -1.23 -3.76
N PHE A 114 4.01 -0.44 -4.44
CA PHE A 114 4.43 -0.70 -5.82
C PHE A 114 5.16 -2.04 -5.97
N VAL A 115 6.05 -2.38 -5.05
CA VAL A 115 6.79 -3.66 -5.08
C VAL A 115 5.90 -4.83 -4.64
N LEU A 116 5.17 -4.70 -3.53
CA LEU A 116 4.35 -5.79 -2.99
C LEU A 116 3.23 -6.20 -3.93
N LEU A 117 2.61 -5.26 -4.64
CA LEU A 117 1.57 -5.56 -5.62
C LEU A 117 2.11 -6.33 -6.84
N GLN A 118 3.39 -6.12 -7.21
CA GLN A 118 4.04 -6.86 -8.29
C GLN A 118 4.33 -8.32 -7.91
N MET A 119 4.56 -8.61 -6.61
CA MET A 119 4.76 -9.99 -6.12
C MET A 119 3.51 -10.87 -6.27
N PHE A 120 2.34 -10.26 -6.41
CA PHE A 120 1.08 -10.94 -6.65
C PHE A 120 0.55 -10.51 -8.02
N PRO A 121 1.05 -11.06 -9.14
CA PRO A 121 0.65 -10.62 -10.47
C PRO A 121 -0.85 -10.85 -10.71
N VAL A 122 -1.46 -9.92 -11.43
CA VAL A 122 -2.86 -10.00 -11.88
C VAL A 122 -2.92 -9.86 -13.39
N LYS A 123 -3.89 -10.51 -14.01
CA LYS A 123 -4.15 -10.34 -15.44
C LYS A 123 -4.82 -8.99 -15.71
N PHE A 124 -4.79 -8.55 -16.96
CA PHE A 124 -5.35 -7.26 -17.38
C PHE A 124 -6.84 -7.09 -17.02
N ASP A 125 -7.63 -8.16 -17.19
CA ASP A 125 -9.06 -8.21 -16.85
C ASP A 125 -9.32 -8.14 -15.34
N GLN A 126 -8.29 -8.35 -14.50
CA GLN A 126 -8.39 -8.36 -13.04
C GLN A 126 -7.89 -7.04 -12.40
N ILE A 127 -7.41 -6.07 -13.19
CA ILE A 127 -6.94 -4.77 -12.68
C ILE A 127 -8.08 -4.04 -11.97
N SER A 128 -9.29 -4.03 -12.54
CA SER A 128 -10.46 -3.40 -11.92
C SER A 128 -10.75 -3.98 -10.53
N ASN A 129 -10.68 -5.31 -10.40
CA ASN A 129 -10.88 -6.02 -9.14
C ASN A 129 -9.82 -5.63 -8.09
N ARG A 130 -8.57 -5.46 -8.52
CA ARG A 130 -7.50 -4.94 -7.65
C ARG A 130 -7.76 -3.51 -7.21
N LEU A 131 -8.14 -2.63 -8.13
CA LEU A 131 -8.45 -1.23 -7.80
C LEU A 131 -9.62 -1.11 -6.81
N LEU A 132 -10.65 -1.95 -6.95
CA LEU A 132 -11.74 -2.02 -5.97
C LEU A 132 -11.26 -2.50 -4.60
N GLY A 133 -10.35 -3.49 -4.55
CA GLY A 133 -9.72 -3.92 -3.31
C GLY A 133 -8.95 -2.81 -2.61
N ILE A 134 -8.20 -2.01 -3.37
CA ILE A 134 -7.49 -0.83 -2.85
C ILE A 134 -8.49 0.22 -2.34
N PHE A 135 -9.55 0.49 -3.09
CA PHE A 135 -10.55 1.50 -2.74
C PHE A 135 -11.31 1.20 -1.44
N VAL A 136 -11.58 -0.08 -1.17
CA VAL A 136 -12.31 -0.53 0.02
C VAL A 136 -11.39 -0.69 1.26
N SER A 137 -10.07 -0.68 1.08
CA SER A 137 -9.07 -0.89 2.14
C SER A 137 -8.59 0.40 2.78
#